data_AF-A0A062WS93-F1
#
_entry.id   AF-A0A062WS93-F1
#
_cell.length_a   1.000
_cell.length_b   1.000
_cell.length_c   1.000
_cell.angle_alpha   90.00
_cell.angle_beta   90.00
_cell.angle_gamma   90.00
#
_symmetry.space_group_name_H-M   'P 1'
#
loop_
_entity.id
_entity.type
_entity.pdbx_description
1 polymer ?
#
loop_
_entity_poly.entity_id
_entity_poly.type
_entity_poly.pdbx_seq_one_letter_code
_entity_poly.pdbx_strand_id
1 'polypeptide(L)'
;MTIAVDTSVAVPLLVRSHTHHADVVQWWGGRELALSGHALVETYSVLTRMPGDARLSGPDAARLLDVRFTAPLTLSGPHARKVHATLSHVGIVGGAVYDGLVALAAKEHGLALATRDARARGTYDALGVKVIVVA
;
A
#
# COMPACT_ATOMS: atom_id res chain seq x y z
N MET A 1 12.79 -10.47 5.53
CA MET A 1 11.51 -10.25 6.24
C MET A 1 10.72 -9.22 5.46
N THR A 2 9.57 -9.61 4.94
CA THR A 2 8.72 -8.77 4.09
C THR A 2 8.00 -7.71 4.90
N ILE A 3 7.87 -6.51 4.34
CA ILE A 3 7.07 -5.42 4.93
C ILE A 3 5.93 -5.07 3.98
N ALA A 4 4.73 -4.95 4.51
CA ALA A 4 3.58 -4.47 3.75
C ALA A 4 3.72 -2.98 3.49
N VAL A 5 3.37 -2.52 2.29
CA VAL A 5 3.38 -1.10 1.93
C VAL A 5 2.07 -0.69 1.29
N ASP A 6 1.68 0.55 1.54
CA ASP A 6 0.59 1.21 0.83
C ASP A 6 1.10 1.96 -0.42
N THR A 7 0.18 2.58 -1.15
CA THR A 7 0.45 3.37 -2.35
C THR A 7 1.38 4.56 -2.06
N SER A 8 1.25 5.17 -0.87
CA SER A 8 2.02 6.35 -0.47
C SER A 8 3.52 6.08 -0.31
N VAL A 9 3.90 4.82 -0.08
CA VAL A 9 5.30 4.35 -0.12
C VAL A 9 5.66 3.80 -1.50
N ALA A 10 4.76 3.04 -2.12
CA ALA A 10 5.04 2.35 -3.38
C ALA A 10 5.34 3.32 -4.54
N VAL A 11 4.53 4.37 -4.70
CA VAL A 11 4.72 5.35 -5.79
C VAL A 11 6.08 6.06 -5.70
N PRO A 12 6.46 6.70 -4.58
CA PRO A 12 7.77 7.34 -4.49
C PRO A 12 8.93 6.36 -4.61
N LEU A 13 8.76 5.09 -4.24
CA LEU A 13 9.79 4.07 -4.47
C LEU A 13 10.06 3.84 -5.98
N LEU A 14 9.00 3.82 -6.79
CA LEU A 14 9.08 3.51 -8.22
C LEU A 14 9.39 4.73 -9.11
N VAL A 15 8.91 5.90 -8.70
CA VAL A 15 8.95 7.12 -9.52
C VAL A 15 10.15 7.97 -9.12
N ARG A 16 11.21 7.93 -9.93
CA ARG A 16 12.48 8.66 -9.65
C ARG A 16 12.32 10.16 -9.49
N SER A 17 11.38 10.77 -10.21
CA SER A 17 11.10 12.21 -10.15
C SER A 17 10.20 12.61 -8.97
N HIS A 18 9.71 11.65 -8.18
CA HIS A 18 8.91 11.96 -7.00
C HIS A 18 9.77 12.65 -5.94
N THR A 19 9.24 13.69 -5.30
CA THR A 19 9.98 14.50 -4.30
C THR A 19 10.58 13.67 -3.17
N HIS A 20 9.82 12.67 -2.70
CA HIS A 20 10.22 11.73 -1.64
C HIS A 20 10.98 10.48 -2.13
N HIS A 21 11.40 10.41 -3.40
CA HIS A 21 12.05 9.22 -3.94
C HIS A 21 13.31 8.83 -3.15
N ALA A 22 14.19 9.80 -2.88
CA ALA A 22 15.45 9.57 -2.18
C ALA A 22 15.22 9.01 -0.77
N ASP A 23 14.32 9.62 0.01
CA ASP A 23 14.02 9.21 1.38
C ASP A 23 13.43 7.79 1.42
N VAL A 24 12.51 7.49 0.51
CA VAL A 24 11.87 6.17 0.43
C VAL A 24 12.84 5.09 -0.02
N VAL A 25 13.73 5.38 -0.97
CA VAL A 25 14.77 4.43 -1.41
C VAL A 25 15.76 4.17 -0.28
N GLN A 26 16.17 5.21 0.45
CA GLN A 26 17.07 5.07 1.61
C GLN A 26 16.42 4.20 2.70
N TRP A 27 15.17 4.48 3.05
CA TRP A 27 14.44 3.67 4.04
C TRP A 27 14.15 2.25 3.55
N TRP A 28 13.90 2.06 2.25
CA TRP A 28 13.67 0.75 1.65
C TRP A 28 14.88 -0.16 1.85
N GLY A 29 16.09 0.34 1.58
CA GLY A 29 17.33 -0.37 1.90
C GLY A 29 17.44 -1.78 1.32
N GLY A 30 16.75 -2.06 0.20
CA GLY A 30 16.80 -3.35 -0.49
C GLY A 30 15.96 -4.47 0.13
N ARG A 31 15.17 -4.22 1.17
CA ARG A 31 14.34 -5.25 1.82
C ARG A 31 13.14 -5.67 0.96
N GLU A 32 12.59 -6.84 1.22
CA GLU A 32 11.39 -7.31 0.50
C GLU A 32 10.14 -6.52 0.91
N LEU A 33 9.34 -6.12 -0.08
CA LEU A 33 8.10 -5.37 0.11
C LEU A 33 6.94 -6.06 -0.58
N ALA A 34 5.76 -5.99 0.02
CA ALA A 34 4.51 -6.48 -0.58
C ALA A 34 3.46 -5.36 -0.60
N LEU A 35 2.78 -5.17 -1.72
CA LEU A 35 1.66 -4.22 -1.82
C LEU A 35 0.46 -4.77 -1.06
N SER A 36 -0.11 -3.95 -0.17
CA SER A 36 -1.17 -4.40 0.73
C SER A 36 -2.56 -3.99 0.28
N GLY A 37 -3.49 -4.95 0.31
CA GLY A 37 -4.88 -4.74 -0.08
C GLY A 37 -4.97 -4.23 -1.51
N HIS A 38 -5.65 -3.10 -1.70
CA HIS A 38 -5.82 -2.48 -3.01
C HIS A 38 -4.64 -1.60 -3.47
N ALA A 39 -3.55 -1.50 -2.68
CA ALA A 39 -2.39 -0.67 -3.04
C ALA A 39 -1.75 -1.06 -4.38
N LEU A 40 -1.88 -2.34 -4.79
CA LEU A 40 -1.49 -2.79 -6.13
C LEU A 40 -2.25 -2.04 -7.23
N VAL A 41 -3.59 -2.01 -7.09
CA VAL A 41 -4.49 -1.42 -8.08
C VAL A 41 -4.29 0.09 -8.15
N GLU A 42 -4.15 0.74 -6.99
CA GLU A 42 -3.89 2.18 -6.94
C GLU A 42 -2.53 2.54 -7.52
N THR A 43 -1.46 1.83 -7.15
CA THR A 43 -0.11 2.08 -7.68
C THR A 43 -0.10 1.89 -9.20
N TYR A 44 -0.70 0.81 -9.72
CA TYR A 44 -0.85 0.61 -11.16
C TYR A 44 -1.60 1.76 -11.84
N SER A 45 -2.71 2.20 -11.24
CA SER A 45 -3.49 3.33 -11.77
C SER A 45 -2.66 4.61 -11.82
N VAL A 46 -1.87 4.89 -10.77
CA VAL A 46 -0.97 6.07 -10.72
C VAL A 46 0.09 6.01 -11.81
N LEU A 47 0.80 4.89 -11.95
CA LEU A 47 1.88 4.74 -12.94
C LEU A 47 1.40 4.91 -14.38
N THR A 48 0.17 4.44 -14.67
CA THR A 48 -0.42 4.48 -16.02
C THR A 48 -1.14 5.79 -16.33
N ARG A 49 -1.35 6.66 -15.34
CA ARG A 49 -1.97 8.00 -15.51
C ARG A 49 -1.00 9.17 -15.37
N MET A 50 0.29 8.91 -15.11
CA MET A 50 1.28 9.98 -14.95
C MET A 50 1.34 10.88 -16.19
N PRO A 51 1.77 12.15 -16.05
CA PRO A 51 1.93 13.05 -17.18
C PRO A 51 3.23 12.78 -17.95
N GLY A 52 3.20 13.04 -19.26
CA GLY A 52 4.37 13.01 -20.14
C GLY A 52 5.14 11.69 -20.11
N ASP A 53 6.47 11.80 -20.15
CA ASP A 53 7.39 10.65 -20.24
C ASP A 53 7.44 9.79 -18.98
N ALA A 54 6.84 10.26 -17.87
CA ALA A 54 6.71 9.45 -16.65
C ALA A 54 5.57 8.41 -16.75
N ARG A 55 4.69 8.52 -17.75
CA ARG A 55 3.59 7.56 -17.96
C ARG A 55 4.12 6.21 -18.42
N LEU A 56 3.79 5.16 -17.68
CA LEU A 56 4.06 3.80 -18.11
C LEU A 56 2.93 3.24 -18.96
N SER A 57 3.29 2.39 -19.92
CA SER A 57 2.33 1.49 -20.57
C SER A 57 1.75 0.51 -19.54
N GLY A 58 0.55 -0.03 -19.80
CA GLY A 58 -0.04 -1.06 -18.93
C GLY A 58 0.89 -2.27 -18.72
N PRO A 59 1.44 -2.88 -19.79
CA PRO A 59 2.38 -3.99 -19.66
C PRO A 59 3.66 -3.64 -18.88
N ASP A 60 4.23 -2.45 -19.09
CA ASP A 60 5.44 -2.04 -18.35
C ASP A 60 5.15 -1.77 -16.87
N ALA A 61 4.00 -1.17 -16.55
CA ALA A 61 3.59 -0.97 -15.17
C ALA A 61 3.38 -2.32 -14.46
N ALA A 62 2.69 -3.28 -15.08
CA ALA A 62 2.50 -4.62 -14.52
C ALA A 62 3.85 -5.32 -14.27
N ARG A 63 4.73 -5.34 -15.28
CA ARG A 63 6.06 -5.93 -15.15
C ARG A 63 6.90 -5.26 -14.06
N LEU A 64 6.84 -3.93 -13.94
CA LEU A 64 7.56 -3.21 -12.90
C LEU A 64 7.08 -3.62 -11.51
N LEU A 65 5.77 -3.75 -11.31
CA LEU A 65 5.20 -4.16 -10.03
C LEU A 65 5.62 -5.59 -9.67
N ASP A 66 5.53 -6.53 -10.62
CA ASP A 66 5.90 -7.95 -10.41
C ASP A 66 7.40 -8.12 -10.08
N VAL A 67 8.26 -7.25 -10.63
CA VAL A 67 9.71 -7.29 -10.37
C VAL A 67 10.09 -6.61 -9.05
N ARG A 68 9.31 -5.62 -8.59
CA ARG A 68 9.67 -4.78 -7.44
C ARG A 68 9.09 -5.26 -6.12
N PHE A 69 7.95 -5.94 -6.16
CA PHE A 69 7.26 -6.40 -4.96
C PHE A 69 7.11 -7.92 -4.99
N THR A 70 7.05 -8.52 -3.80
CA THR A 70 6.60 -9.90 -3.67
C THR A 70 5.11 -10.00 -3.97
N ALA A 71 4.55 -11.22 -3.92
CA ALA A 71 3.13 -11.45 -4.10
C ALA A 71 2.28 -10.45 -3.27
N PRO A 72 1.28 -9.77 -3.88
CA PRO A 72 0.42 -8.82 -3.19
C PRO A 72 -0.33 -9.47 -2.02
N LEU A 73 -0.50 -8.71 -0.93
CA LEU A 73 -1.26 -9.16 0.22
C LEU A 73 -2.74 -8.89 -0.04
N THR A 74 -3.50 -9.95 -0.26
CA THR A 74 -4.96 -9.88 -0.45
C THR A 74 -5.67 -10.45 0.77
N LEU A 75 -6.88 -9.95 1.03
CA LEU A 75 -7.75 -10.55 2.03
C LEU A 75 -8.29 -11.88 1.53
N SER A 76 -8.32 -12.86 2.42
CA SER A 76 -9.03 -14.10 2.21
C SER A 76 -10.52 -13.85 1.93
N GLY A 77 -11.14 -14.73 1.15
CA GLY A 77 -12.56 -14.62 0.81
C GLY A 77 -13.49 -14.41 2.02
N PRO A 78 -13.32 -15.15 3.14
CA PRO A 78 -14.12 -14.93 4.34
C PRO A 78 -13.96 -13.54 4.96
N HIS A 79 -12.73 -13.02 5.10
CA HIS A 79 -12.51 -11.68 5.66
C HIS A 79 -12.96 -10.58 4.71
N ALA A 80 -12.73 -10.74 3.40
CA ALA A 80 -13.21 -9.82 2.37
C ALA A 80 -14.74 -9.62 2.44
N ARG A 81 -15.50 -10.70 2.65
CA ARG A 81 -16.98 -10.64 2.79
C ARG A 81 -17.45 -9.92 4.06
N LYS A 82 -16.60 -9.82 5.09
CA LYS A 82 -16.95 -9.23 6.39
C LYS A 82 -16.37 -7.83 6.62
N VAL A 83 -15.66 -7.26 5.64
CA VAL A 83 -15.01 -5.95 5.76
C VAL A 83 -15.94 -4.88 6.33
N HIS A 84 -17.14 -4.71 5.76
CA HIS A 84 -18.09 -3.67 6.21
C HIS A 84 -18.48 -3.81 7.68
N ALA A 85 -18.66 -5.04 8.18
CA ALA A 85 -18.97 -5.30 9.58
C ALA A 85 -17.75 -5.02 10.48
N THR A 86 -16.56 -5.44 10.06
CA THR A 86 -15.32 -5.17 10.80
C THR A 86 -15.03 -3.67 10.91
N LEU A 87 -15.15 -2.92 9.81
CA LEU A 87 -14.90 -1.49 9.79
C LEU A 87 -15.95 -0.71 10.61
N SER A 88 -17.22 -1.13 10.55
CA SER A 88 -18.30 -0.60 11.39
C SER A 88 -17.98 -0.67 12.88
N HIS A 89 -17.47 -1.82 13.35
CA HIS A 89 -17.16 -2.01 14.77
C HIS A 89 -16.06 -1.08 15.31
N VAL A 90 -15.22 -0.53 14.43
CA VAL A 90 -14.14 0.40 14.79
C VAL A 90 -14.41 1.83 14.31
N GLY A 91 -15.63 2.11 13.85
CA GLY A 91 -16.06 3.45 13.44
C GLY A 91 -15.42 3.98 12.15
N ILE A 92 -14.83 3.11 11.32
CA ILE A 92 -14.24 3.51 10.04
C ILE A 92 -15.34 3.64 8.98
N VAL A 93 -15.44 4.83 8.39
CA VAL A 93 -16.48 5.18 7.41
C VAL A 93 -15.90 6.05 6.27
N GLY A 94 -16.67 6.18 5.18
CA GLY A 94 -16.31 7.05 4.05
C GLY A 94 -15.01 6.63 3.36
N GLY A 95 -14.18 7.60 2.97
CA GLY A 95 -12.92 7.35 2.27
C GLY A 95 -11.92 6.49 3.05
N ALA A 96 -11.96 6.53 4.40
CA ALA A 96 -11.06 5.74 5.24
C ALA A 96 -11.28 4.22 5.13
N VAL A 97 -12.39 3.77 4.52
CA VAL A 97 -12.64 2.36 4.21
C VAL A 97 -11.55 1.77 3.32
N TYR A 98 -11.02 2.57 2.38
CA TYR A 98 -9.96 2.17 1.47
C TYR A 98 -8.65 1.88 2.20
N ASP A 99 -8.23 2.80 3.08
CA ASP A 99 -7.13 2.56 4.02
C ASP A 99 -7.40 1.35 4.92
N GLY A 100 -8.66 1.16 5.32
CA GLY A 100 -9.08 0.00 6.10
C GLY A 100 -8.81 -1.34 5.40
N LEU A 101 -9.01 -1.40 4.07
CA LEU A 101 -8.69 -2.60 3.28
C LEU A 101 -7.19 -2.89 3.26
N VAL A 102 -6.35 -1.86 3.13
CA VAL A 102 -4.89 -1.97 3.21
C VAL A 102 -4.48 -2.53 4.58
N ALA A 103 -4.96 -1.91 5.66
CA ALA A 103 -4.63 -2.35 7.01
C ALA A 103 -5.11 -3.78 7.32
N LEU A 104 -6.34 -4.13 6.93
CA LEU A 104 -6.87 -5.48 7.14
C LEU A 104 -6.05 -6.53 6.39
N ALA A 105 -5.61 -6.25 5.16
CA ALA A 105 -4.76 -7.17 4.40
C ALA A 105 -3.39 -7.36 5.07
N ALA A 106 -2.71 -6.28 5.47
CA ALA A 106 -1.46 -6.38 6.22
C ALA A 106 -1.64 -7.16 7.54
N LYS A 107 -2.74 -6.92 8.26
CA LYS A 107 -3.07 -7.59 9.51
C LYS A 107 -3.35 -9.08 9.34
N GLU A 108 -4.12 -9.48 8.32
CA GLU A 108 -4.41 -10.90 8.04
C GLU A 108 -3.12 -11.70 7.80
N HIS A 109 -2.13 -11.08 7.14
CA HIS A 109 -0.83 -11.68 6.84
C HIS A 109 0.21 -11.50 7.96
N GLY A 110 -0.15 -10.83 9.07
CA GLY A 110 0.75 -10.61 10.21
C GLY A 110 1.96 -9.71 9.91
N LEU A 111 1.87 -8.85 8.88
CA LEU A 111 2.96 -7.97 8.47
C LEU A 111 2.79 -6.55 8.98
N ALA A 112 3.92 -5.89 9.30
CA ALA A 112 3.91 -4.46 9.57
C ALA A 112 3.59 -3.68 8.29
N LEU A 113 2.75 -2.65 8.41
CA LEU A 113 2.34 -1.78 7.32
C LEU A 113 3.12 -0.48 7.34
N ALA A 114 3.87 -0.22 6.28
CA ALA A 114 4.57 1.03 6.09
C ALA A 114 3.78 2.03 5.25
N THR A 115 3.79 3.29 5.68
CA THR A 115 3.02 4.38 5.08
C THR A 115 3.77 5.71 5.19
N ARG A 116 3.51 6.60 4.22
CA ARG A 116 3.81 8.03 4.28
C ARG A 116 2.56 8.88 4.52
N ASP A 117 1.36 8.30 4.47
CA ASP A 117 0.12 9.03 4.64
C ASP A 117 -0.25 9.16 6.12
N ALA A 118 0.11 10.30 6.72
CA ALA A 118 -0.25 10.61 8.10
C ALA A 118 -1.77 10.60 8.35
N ARG A 119 -2.60 10.82 7.32
CA ARG A 119 -4.07 10.84 7.45
C ARG A 119 -4.63 9.42 7.64
N ALA A 120 -4.00 8.42 7.03
CA ALA A 120 -4.41 7.01 7.12
C ALA A 120 -4.03 6.35 8.46
N ARG A 121 -3.09 6.96 9.20
CA ARG A 121 -2.58 6.41 10.47
C ARG A 121 -3.69 6.11 11.47
N GLY A 122 -4.68 6.99 11.63
CA GLY A 122 -5.80 6.77 12.55
C GLY A 122 -6.59 5.49 12.22
N THR A 123 -6.80 5.23 10.93
CA THR A 123 -7.44 4.01 10.42
C THR A 123 -6.61 2.78 10.74
N TYR A 124 -5.30 2.85 10.54
CA TYR A 124 -4.38 1.73 10.76
C TYR A 124 -4.27 1.38 12.26
N ASP A 125 -4.14 2.40 13.11
CA ASP A 125 -4.08 2.23 14.56
C ASP A 125 -5.41 1.66 15.09
N ALA A 126 -6.57 2.13 14.59
CA ALA A 126 -7.89 1.60 14.97
C ALA A 126 -8.07 0.11 14.61
N LEU A 127 -7.41 -0.34 13.54
CA LEU A 127 -7.41 -1.75 13.13
C LEU A 127 -6.31 -2.56 13.81
N GLY A 128 -5.42 -1.94 14.59
CA GLY A 128 -4.36 -2.61 15.35
C GLY A 128 -3.29 -3.25 14.48
N VAL A 129 -3.02 -2.70 13.29
CA VAL A 129 -1.86 -3.12 12.48
C VAL A 129 -0.61 -2.41 13.00
N LYS A 130 0.55 -3.09 12.97
CA LYS A 130 1.82 -2.46 13.31
C LYS A 130 2.22 -1.48 12.21
N VAL A 131 2.20 -0.18 12.50
CA VAL A 131 2.53 0.87 11.53
C VAL A 131 4.02 1.22 11.56
N ILE A 132 4.61 1.41 10.37
CA ILE A 132 5.95 1.97 10.16
C ILE A 132 5.78 3.29 9.39
N VAL A 133 6.13 4.40 10.03
CA VAL A 133 6.10 5.71 9.35
C VAL A 133 7.38 5.87 8.54
N VAL A 134 7.23 6.21 7.27
CA VAL A 134 8.34 6.50 6.36
C VAL A 134 8.48 8.00 6.22
N ALA A 135 9.59 8.53 6.77
CA ALA A 135 9.95 9.94 6.70
C ALA A 135 10.35 10.35 5.28
#